data_AF-A0A1W7CRP8-F1
#
_entry.id   AF-A0A1W7CRP8-F1
#
_cell.length_a   1.000
_cell.length_b   1.000
_cell.length_c   1.000
_cell.angle_alpha   90.00
_cell.angle_beta   90.00
_cell.angle_gamma   90.00
#
_symmetry.space_group_name_H-M   'P 1'
#
loop_
_entity.id
_entity.type
_entity.pdbx_description
1 polymer ?
#
loop_
_entity_poly.entity_id
_entity_poly.type
_entity_poly.pdbx_seq_one_letter_code
_entity_poly.pdbx_strand_id
1 'polypeptide(L)'
;MSVTPTTTPHPHTGAGVRRPPADATRRPSSGAGVRRPPRGLRCGPATRRDDRRPLTGSHRVPMPDGPPERPTLLNATRGAELLRIGTARFARLARAGCFDPVDLRPSRYRVIIWLYPPDELRAFAERSPELLTGPAPDRLRTRPRRGTDLRPVRWRHRRTARLIHRAADPWSRAAALCAVLDPPDVAAEVPDRHERDLLHRLRPRLIDIPLTAEQRDLVAPLLTAADPDEARVYRDALRAALRTARSVVPLPGAAVTAARRP
;
A
#
# COMPACT_ATOMS: atom_id res chain seq x y z
N MET A 1 43.21 61.90 -2.80
CA MET A 1 44.02 62.77 -1.92
C MET A 1 43.10 63.22 -0.79
N SER A 2 43.41 63.19 0.49
CA SER A 2 44.52 62.64 1.26
C SER A 2 44.20 62.97 2.74
N VAL A 3 44.40 61.99 3.63
CA VAL A 3 44.80 62.07 5.07
C VAL A 3 43.98 62.90 6.08
N THR A 4 43.23 62.31 7.04
CA THR A 4 43.57 61.75 8.41
C THR A 4 43.69 62.82 9.53
N PRO A 5 43.85 62.49 10.83
CA PRO A 5 43.33 61.40 11.68
C PRO A 5 42.80 61.91 13.06
N THR A 6 42.26 61.03 13.91
CA THR A 6 42.35 61.18 15.38
C THR A 6 42.44 59.80 16.03
N THR A 7 43.29 59.74 17.06
CA THR A 7 43.93 58.57 17.68
C THR A 7 43.31 58.31 19.06
N THR A 8 42.83 57.06 19.29
CA THR A 8 43.06 56.14 20.45
C THR A 8 42.65 56.61 21.88
N PRO A 9 42.46 55.74 22.94
CA PRO A 9 42.38 54.27 23.05
C PRO A 9 41.13 53.71 23.79
N HIS A 10 40.97 52.38 23.69
CA HIS A 10 40.23 51.50 24.62
C HIS A 10 40.81 51.50 26.03
N PRO A 11 40.07 50.97 27.03
CA PRO A 11 40.51 49.65 27.50
C PRO A 11 39.51 48.70 28.25
N HIS A 12 39.99 47.45 28.39
CA HIS A 12 39.82 46.42 29.45
C HIS A 12 38.57 45.52 29.57
N THR A 13 38.88 44.22 29.44
CA THR A 13 38.21 42.98 29.83
C THR A 13 37.95 42.86 31.35
N GLY A 14 36.82 42.25 31.74
CA GLY A 14 36.56 41.85 33.14
C GLY A 14 35.41 40.85 33.30
N ALA A 15 35.73 39.69 33.89
CA ALA A 15 34.96 38.47 34.15
C ALA A 15 33.58 38.61 34.85
N GLY A 16 32.72 37.59 34.64
CA GLY A 16 31.66 37.26 35.60
C GLY A 16 30.44 36.49 35.06
N VAL A 17 30.58 35.21 34.66
CA VAL A 17 29.40 34.34 34.43
C VAL A 17 29.07 33.56 35.70
N ARG A 18 27.99 33.97 36.38
CA ARG A 18 27.35 33.24 37.48
C ARG A 18 26.46 32.10 36.93
N ARG A 19 26.70 30.87 37.37
CA ARG A 19 25.66 29.83 37.59
C ARG A 19 25.05 30.06 38.98
N PRO A 20 23.74 29.82 39.24
CA PRO A 20 23.20 28.46 39.49
C PRO A 20 21.66 28.37 39.22
N PRO A 21 20.85 27.43 39.79
CA PRO A 21 21.05 26.01 40.11
C PRO A 21 20.04 25.08 39.41
N ALA A 22 20.32 23.78 39.51
CA ALA A 22 19.31 22.72 39.38
C ALA A 22 18.47 22.65 40.67
N ASP A 23 17.16 22.46 40.55
CA ASP A 23 16.41 21.78 41.59
C ASP A 23 15.33 20.88 40.99
N ALA A 24 15.22 19.71 41.61
CA ALA A 24 14.34 18.63 41.24
C ALA A 24 13.03 18.74 42.03
N THR A 25 11.93 18.27 41.45
CA THR A 25 10.98 17.44 42.22
C THR A 25 9.99 16.74 41.31
N ARG A 26 9.93 15.42 41.51
CA ARG A 26 8.89 14.51 41.02
C ARG A 26 7.52 14.90 41.58
N ARG A 27 6.47 14.72 40.78
CA ARG A 27 5.47 13.63 41.03
C ARG A 27 4.50 13.45 39.84
N PRO A 28 3.89 12.25 39.71
CA PRO A 28 3.20 11.81 38.51
C PRO A 28 1.68 12.00 38.61
N SER A 29 1.02 12.21 37.47
CA SER A 29 -0.43 12.05 37.33
C SER A 29 -0.73 10.89 36.39
N SER A 30 -1.16 9.82 37.03
CA SER A 30 -1.86 8.66 36.50
C SER A 30 -3.15 9.07 35.77
N GLY A 31 -3.53 8.31 34.74
CA GLY A 31 -4.94 8.21 34.30
C GLY A 31 -5.24 8.53 32.84
N ALA A 32 -4.71 7.77 31.89
CA ALA A 32 -5.32 7.67 30.55
C ALA A 32 -5.68 6.20 30.29
N GLY A 33 -6.95 5.89 30.53
CA GLY A 33 -7.54 4.57 30.42
C GLY A 33 -7.31 3.93 29.06
N VAL A 34 -6.89 2.67 29.12
CA VAL A 34 -6.88 1.70 28.02
C VAL A 34 -8.27 1.61 27.39
N ARG A 35 -8.49 2.24 26.24
CA ARG A 35 -9.65 1.95 25.40
C ARG A 35 -9.39 0.64 24.64
N ARG A 36 -9.92 -0.46 25.19
CA ARG A 36 -10.14 -1.72 24.48
C ARG A 36 -11.03 -1.49 23.24
N PRO A 37 -10.79 -2.19 22.12
CA PRO A 37 -11.70 -2.19 20.98
C PRO A 37 -12.97 -3.01 21.31
N PRO A 38 -14.16 -2.62 20.83
CA PRO A 38 -15.36 -3.43 21.02
C PRO A 38 -15.29 -4.70 20.16
N ARG A 39 -15.28 -5.85 20.84
CA ARG A 39 -15.66 -7.16 20.28
C ARG A 39 -17.19 -7.24 20.27
N GLY A 40 -17.77 -7.71 19.17
CA GLY A 40 -19.08 -8.35 19.19
C GLY A 40 -20.00 -7.95 18.05
N LEU A 41 -19.98 -8.73 16.95
CA LEU A 41 -21.18 -9.02 16.19
C LEU A 41 -21.26 -10.55 16.09
N ARG A 42 -21.93 -11.12 17.09
CA ARG A 42 -22.47 -12.48 17.02
C ARG A 42 -23.78 -12.37 16.24
N CYS A 43 -23.83 -12.91 15.02
CA CYS A 43 -25.09 -13.23 14.37
C CYS A 43 -25.53 -14.62 14.88
N GLY A 44 -26.50 -14.65 15.78
CA GLY A 44 -27.30 -15.83 16.07
C GLY A 44 -28.52 -15.89 15.14
N PRO A 45 -29.05 -17.08 14.81
CA PRO A 45 -30.10 -17.24 13.82
C PRO A 45 -31.48 -17.00 14.45
N ALA A 46 -32.31 -16.17 13.82
CA ALA A 46 -33.72 -16.06 14.14
C ALA A 46 -34.53 -16.60 12.95
N THR A 47 -35.04 -17.82 13.12
CA THR A 47 -36.03 -18.44 12.25
C THR A 47 -37.39 -17.75 12.45
N ARG A 48 -37.90 -17.10 11.40
CA ARG A 48 -39.34 -16.90 11.23
C ARG A 48 -39.72 -17.30 9.81
N ARG A 49 -40.54 -18.36 9.74
CA ARG A 49 -41.30 -18.78 8.56
C ARG A 49 -42.27 -17.66 8.21
N ASP A 50 -42.27 -17.25 6.95
CA ASP A 50 -43.35 -16.46 6.37
C ASP A 50 -43.72 -17.08 5.02
N ASP A 51 -45.01 -17.31 4.86
CA ASP A 51 -45.66 -18.00 3.76
C ASP A 51 -45.59 -17.16 2.49
N ARG A 52 -45.00 -17.68 1.42
CA ARG A 52 -45.15 -17.10 0.08
C ARG A 52 -45.49 -18.16 -0.96
N ARG A 53 -46.74 -18.05 -1.43
CA ARG A 53 -47.30 -18.66 -2.64
C ARG A 53 -46.35 -18.49 -3.85
N PRO A 54 -46.27 -19.48 -4.74
CA PRO A 54 -45.43 -19.39 -5.93
C PRO A 54 -46.02 -18.41 -6.96
N LEU A 55 -45.28 -17.35 -7.27
CA LEU A 55 -45.48 -16.53 -8.47
C LEU A 55 -44.76 -17.22 -9.63
N THR A 56 -45.52 -17.96 -10.43
CA THR A 56 -45.08 -18.47 -11.73
C THR A 56 -45.00 -17.29 -12.71
N GLY A 57 -43.79 -16.94 -13.15
CA GLY A 57 -43.59 -15.85 -14.09
C GLY A 57 -42.13 -15.43 -14.20
N SER A 58 -41.24 -16.40 -14.45
CA SER A 58 -39.83 -16.08 -14.75
C SER A 58 -39.75 -15.50 -16.15
N HIS A 59 -39.98 -14.19 -16.30
CA HIS A 59 -39.46 -13.46 -17.46
C HIS A 59 -37.94 -13.46 -17.32
N ARG A 60 -37.29 -14.42 -17.97
CA ARG A 60 -35.84 -14.50 -18.03
C ARG A 60 -35.39 -13.25 -18.79
N VAL A 61 -34.90 -12.25 -18.07
CA VAL A 61 -34.18 -11.14 -18.70
C VAL A 61 -33.01 -11.79 -19.43
N PRO A 62 -32.85 -11.59 -20.76
CA PRO A 62 -31.71 -12.12 -21.47
C PRO A 62 -30.44 -11.61 -20.77
N MET A 63 -29.65 -12.52 -20.22
CA MET A 63 -28.30 -12.17 -19.77
C MET A 63 -27.54 -11.81 -21.05
N PRO A 64 -26.86 -10.66 -21.14
CA PRO A 64 -26.01 -10.37 -22.27
C PRO A 64 -24.96 -11.49 -22.40
N ASP A 65 -25.10 -12.30 -23.45
CA ASP A 65 -24.14 -13.33 -23.83
C ASP A 65 -22.90 -12.65 -24.42
N GLY A 66 -22.07 -12.14 -23.52
CA GLY A 66 -20.76 -11.58 -23.85
C GLY A 66 -19.94 -11.47 -22.57
N PRO A 67 -18.61 -11.71 -22.63
CA PRO A 67 -17.77 -11.34 -21.50
C PRO A 67 -18.05 -9.86 -21.19
N PRO A 68 -18.22 -9.45 -19.92
CA PRO A 68 -18.46 -8.06 -19.60
C PRO A 68 -17.36 -7.25 -20.27
N GLU A 69 -17.75 -6.34 -21.16
CA GLU A 69 -16.84 -5.43 -21.83
C GLU A 69 -16.02 -4.80 -20.72
N ARG A 70 -14.71 -5.09 -20.68
CA ARG A 70 -13.88 -4.58 -19.59
C ARG A 70 -14.02 -3.06 -19.64
N PRO A 71 -14.55 -2.41 -18.59
CA PRO A 71 -14.71 -0.98 -18.64
C PRO A 71 -13.34 -0.39 -18.93
N THR A 72 -13.26 0.41 -19.99
CA THR A 72 -12.01 1.05 -20.42
C THR A 72 -11.41 1.76 -19.21
N LEU A 73 -10.25 1.28 -18.76
CA LEU A 73 -9.56 1.89 -17.62
C LEU A 73 -9.16 3.31 -17.97
N LEU A 74 -9.34 4.23 -17.02
CA LEU A 74 -9.12 5.64 -17.26
C LEU A 74 -7.73 6.07 -16.80
N ASN A 75 -7.04 6.84 -17.62
CA ASN A 75 -5.86 7.58 -17.18
C ASN A 75 -6.27 8.83 -16.36
N ALA A 76 -5.27 9.57 -15.86
CA ALA A 76 -5.54 10.76 -15.06
C ALA A 76 -6.37 11.84 -15.78
N THR A 77 -6.19 12.03 -17.09
CA THR A 77 -6.94 13.01 -17.89
C THR A 77 -8.41 12.62 -17.98
N ARG A 78 -8.70 11.38 -18.43
CA ARG A 78 -10.07 10.88 -18.53
C ARG A 78 -10.75 10.72 -17.18
N GLY A 79 -10.00 10.35 -16.14
CA GLY A 79 -10.51 10.29 -14.77
C GLY A 79 -10.89 11.67 -14.22
N ALA A 80 -10.11 12.71 -14.54
CA ALA A 80 -10.42 14.08 -14.17
C ALA A 80 -11.67 14.61 -14.89
N GLU A 81 -11.80 14.30 -16.19
CA GLU A 81 -13.01 14.59 -16.98
C GLU A 81 -14.25 13.92 -16.37
N LEU A 82 -14.17 12.61 -16.05
CA LEU A 82 -15.26 11.86 -15.43
C LEU A 82 -15.70 12.48 -14.09
N LEU A 83 -14.74 12.94 -13.28
CA LEU A 83 -15.01 13.58 -11.99
C LEU A 83 -15.33 15.07 -12.10
N ARG A 84 -15.28 15.65 -13.31
CA ARG A 84 -15.46 17.09 -13.57
C ARG A 84 -14.54 17.98 -12.73
N ILE A 85 -13.28 17.58 -12.58
CA ILE A 85 -12.23 18.33 -11.87
C ILE A 85 -11.01 18.60 -12.75
N GLY A 86 -10.15 19.53 -12.34
CA GLY A 86 -8.86 19.73 -13.00
C GLY A 86 -7.90 18.54 -12.79
N THR A 87 -7.08 18.24 -13.80
CA THR A 87 -6.09 17.14 -13.78
C THR A 87 -5.10 17.24 -12.61
N ALA A 88 -4.70 18.46 -12.24
CA ALA A 88 -3.84 18.70 -11.07
C ALA A 88 -4.52 18.33 -9.74
N ARG A 89 -5.85 18.51 -9.63
CA ARG A 89 -6.63 18.08 -8.46
C ARG A 89 -6.74 16.56 -8.42
N PHE A 90 -7.06 15.94 -9.56
CA PHE A 90 -7.08 14.49 -9.71
C PHE A 90 -5.77 13.86 -9.25
N ALA A 91 -4.63 14.36 -9.74
CA ALA A 91 -3.31 13.85 -9.39
C ALA A 91 -3.03 13.95 -7.89
N ARG A 92 -3.44 15.05 -7.22
CA ARG A 92 -3.29 15.20 -5.77
C ARG A 92 -4.12 14.20 -4.99
N LEU A 93 -5.37 13.98 -5.37
CA LEU A 93 -6.25 12.98 -4.74
C LEU A 93 -5.69 11.55 -4.93
N ALA A 94 -5.23 11.23 -6.14
CA ALA A 94 -4.65 9.93 -6.45
C ALA A 94 -3.37 9.68 -5.63
N ARG A 95 -2.47 10.66 -5.56
CA ARG A 95 -1.23 10.59 -4.75
C ARG A 95 -1.51 10.46 -3.25
N ALA A 96 -2.61 11.04 -2.79
CA ALA A 96 -3.08 10.91 -1.41
C ALA A 96 -3.79 9.58 -1.12
N GLY A 97 -3.95 8.71 -2.12
CA GLY A 97 -4.61 7.40 -1.95
C GLY A 97 -6.12 7.49 -1.73
N CYS A 98 -6.77 8.53 -2.26
CA CYS A 98 -8.23 8.65 -2.25
C CYS A 98 -8.92 7.57 -3.11
N PHE A 99 -8.21 7.09 -4.14
CA PHE A 99 -8.60 5.98 -4.98
C PHE A 99 -7.35 5.29 -5.53
N ASP A 100 -7.47 3.99 -5.77
CA ASP A 100 -6.32 3.12 -5.97
C ASP A 100 -6.20 2.72 -7.45
N PRO A 101 -5.03 2.97 -8.09
CA PRO A 101 -4.81 2.50 -9.45
C PRO A 101 -4.88 0.97 -9.50
N VAL A 102 -5.49 0.46 -10.57
CA VAL A 102 -5.65 -0.98 -10.80
C VAL A 102 -4.55 -1.54 -11.69
N ASP A 103 -3.96 -0.70 -12.53
CA ASP A 103 -2.95 -1.06 -13.49
C ASP A 103 -2.04 0.15 -13.78
N LEU A 104 -0.92 -0.11 -14.43
CA LEU A 104 0.03 0.92 -14.85
C LEU A 104 0.56 0.60 -16.25
N ARG A 105 0.90 1.65 -17.00
CA ARG A 105 1.55 1.54 -18.30
C ARG A 105 2.74 2.49 -18.38
N PRO A 106 3.96 2.00 -18.61
CA PRO A 106 5.08 2.87 -18.90
C PRO A 106 4.94 3.43 -20.32
N SER A 107 5.08 4.73 -20.49
CA SER A 107 5.03 5.40 -21.79
C SER A 107 6.39 5.35 -22.50
N ARG A 108 6.39 5.57 -23.81
CA ARG A 108 7.63 5.78 -24.58
C ARG A 108 8.43 7.01 -24.13
N TYR A 109 7.80 7.91 -23.39
CA TYR A 109 8.40 9.14 -22.87
C TYR A 109 8.90 9.00 -21.44
N ARG A 110 9.12 7.76 -20.98
CA ARG A 110 9.58 7.44 -19.62
C ARG A 110 8.68 7.96 -18.50
N VAL A 111 7.36 8.01 -18.75
CA VAL A 111 6.34 8.40 -17.75
C VAL A 111 5.44 7.22 -17.42
N ILE A 112 5.13 7.04 -16.13
CA ILE A 112 4.17 6.03 -15.67
C ILE A 112 2.75 6.57 -15.77
N ILE A 113 1.95 5.92 -16.62
CA ILE A 113 0.52 6.19 -16.76
C ILE A 113 -0.23 5.23 -15.84
N TRP A 114 -0.80 5.79 -14.78
CA TRP A 114 -1.67 5.05 -13.86
C TRP A 114 -3.07 4.92 -14.44
N LEU A 115 -3.66 3.73 -14.29
CA LEU A 115 -4.98 3.39 -14.80
C LEU A 115 -5.95 3.11 -13.65
N TYR A 116 -7.14 3.70 -13.73
CA TYR A 116 -8.15 3.68 -12.68
C TYR A 116 -9.46 3.08 -13.20
N PRO A 117 -10.16 2.25 -12.39
CA PRO A 117 -11.50 1.78 -12.74
C PRO A 117 -12.51 2.94 -12.71
N PRO A 118 -13.34 3.14 -13.75
CA PRO A 118 -14.31 4.23 -13.77
C PRO A 118 -15.34 4.12 -12.65
N ASP A 119 -15.78 2.91 -12.31
CA ASP A 119 -16.80 2.68 -11.28
C ASP A 119 -16.32 3.08 -9.88
N GLU A 120 -15.04 2.87 -9.58
CA GLU A 120 -14.46 3.30 -8.31
C GLU A 120 -14.31 4.81 -8.21
N LEU A 121 -14.04 5.47 -9.35
CA LEU A 121 -14.02 6.93 -9.41
C LEU A 121 -15.42 7.51 -9.18
N ARG A 122 -16.46 6.94 -9.82
CA ARG A 122 -17.86 7.36 -9.59
C ARG A 122 -18.27 7.14 -8.14
N ALA A 123 -18.02 5.96 -7.60
CA ALA A 123 -18.34 5.64 -6.21
C ALA A 123 -17.56 6.54 -5.22
N PHE A 124 -16.35 6.97 -5.57
CA PHE A 124 -15.62 7.98 -4.77
C PHE A 124 -16.30 9.35 -4.83
N ALA A 125 -16.74 9.78 -6.01
CA ALA A 125 -17.46 11.05 -6.17
C ALA A 125 -18.73 11.13 -5.32
N GLU A 126 -19.48 10.02 -5.26
CA GLU A 126 -20.68 9.88 -4.45
C GLU A 126 -20.36 9.90 -2.94
N ARG A 127 -19.32 9.18 -2.51
CA ARG A 127 -18.96 9.07 -1.10
C ARG A 127 -18.29 10.33 -0.52
N SER A 128 -17.62 11.12 -1.36
CA SER A 128 -16.81 12.25 -0.89
C SER A 128 -16.84 13.44 -1.85
N PRO A 129 -18.03 14.00 -2.15
CA PRO A 129 -18.18 15.12 -3.07
C PRO A 129 -17.43 16.37 -2.61
N GLU A 130 -17.22 16.54 -1.30
CA GLU A 130 -16.47 17.65 -0.71
C GLU A 130 -14.97 17.64 -1.06
N LEU A 131 -14.44 16.50 -1.51
CA LEU A 131 -13.07 16.39 -2.01
C LEU A 131 -12.93 16.84 -3.47
N LEU A 132 -14.05 16.92 -4.20
CA LEU A 132 -14.07 17.29 -5.61
C LEU A 132 -14.17 18.80 -5.81
N THR A 133 -14.86 19.50 -4.91
CA THR A 133 -15.10 20.95 -4.97
C THR A 133 -14.32 21.72 -3.90
N GLY A 134 -14.32 23.06 -3.96
CA GLY A 134 -13.74 23.92 -2.93
C GLY A 134 -12.21 23.81 -2.72
N PRO A 135 -11.68 24.43 -1.65
CA PRO A 135 -10.28 24.29 -1.24
C PRO A 135 -9.97 22.85 -0.84
N ALA A 136 -8.79 22.34 -1.19
CA ALA A 136 -8.39 20.99 -0.78
C ALA A 136 -8.39 20.89 0.76
N PRO A 137 -9.14 19.94 1.38
CA PRO A 137 -9.24 19.87 2.83
C PRO A 137 -7.89 19.68 3.50
N ASP A 138 -7.75 20.15 4.74
CA ASP A 138 -6.45 20.17 5.43
C ASP A 138 -5.84 18.78 5.58
N ARG A 139 -6.66 17.71 5.59
CA ARG A 139 -6.19 16.31 5.51
C ARG A 139 -5.37 15.99 4.25
N LEU A 140 -5.61 16.68 3.14
CA LEU A 140 -4.79 16.65 1.91
C LEU A 140 -3.62 17.64 1.94
N ARG A 141 -3.63 18.63 2.85
CA ARG A 141 -2.53 19.61 3.03
C ARG A 141 -1.50 19.17 4.07
N THR A 142 -1.94 18.48 5.13
CA THR A 142 -1.17 18.09 6.32
C THR A 142 -0.78 16.61 6.32
N ARG A 143 -1.40 15.79 5.47
CA ARG A 143 -0.96 14.42 5.18
C ARG A 143 -0.42 14.41 3.75
N PRO A 144 0.88 14.65 3.65
CA PRO A 144 1.75 13.49 3.64
C PRO A 144 2.82 13.66 4.72
N ARG A 145 2.86 12.78 5.72
CA ARG A 145 4.14 12.57 6.41
C ARG A 145 5.10 12.05 5.33
N ARG A 146 5.85 12.96 4.67
CA ARG A 146 6.88 12.79 3.60
C ARG A 146 6.56 13.03 2.11
N GLY A 147 5.53 13.78 1.70
CA GLY A 147 5.33 14.06 0.26
C GLY A 147 5.22 12.81 -0.64
N THR A 148 4.95 11.65 -0.05
CA THR A 148 5.10 10.35 -0.71
C THR A 148 3.86 10.05 -1.54
N ASP A 149 4.07 9.82 -2.84
CA ASP A 149 3.05 9.31 -3.74
C ASP A 149 2.60 7.92 -3.28
N LEU A 150 1.34 7.78 -2.84
CA LEU A 150 0.80 6.50 -2.36
C LEU A 150 0.36 5.57 -3.49
N ARG A 151 0.30 6.04 -4.74
CA ARG A 151 -0.14 5.22 -5.89
C ARG A 151 0.64 3.91 -6.02
N PRO A 152 1.99 3.86 -5.89
CA PRO A 152 2.74 2.61 -5.97
C PRO A 152 2.39 1.62 -4.86
N VAL A 153 2.29 2.10 -3.61
CA VAL A 153 1.92 1.28 -2.45
C VAL A 153 0.51 0.68 -2.63
N ARG A 154 -0.45 1.54 -3.02
CA ARG A 154 -1.83 1.14 -3.26
C ARG A 154 -1.96 0.15 -4.41
N TRP A 155 -1.23 0.39 -5.49
CA TRP A 155 -1.16 -0.52 -6.63
C TRP A 155 -0.59 -1.88 -6.22
N ARG A 156 0.54 -1.93 -5.51
CA ARG A 156 1.16 -3.18 -5.05
C ARG A 156 0.20 -3.96 -4.17
N HIS A 157 -0.41 -3.32 -3.17
CA HIS A 157 -1.37 -3.97 -2.29
C HIS A 157 -2.51 -4.62 -3.08
N ARG A 158 -3.10 -3.86 -4.01
CA ARG A 158 -4.17 -4.34 -4.87
C ARG A 158 -3.74 -5.46 -5.82
N ARG A 159 -2.56 -5.33 -6.44
CA ARG A 159 -2.01 -6.31 -7.38
C ARG A 159 -1.69 -7.62 -6.66
N THR A 160 -1.02 -7.55 -5.52
CA THR A 160 -0.68 -8.71 -4.70
C THR A 160 -1.93 -9.42 -4.18
N ALA A 161 -2.95 -8.68 -3.72
CA ALA A 161 -4.23 -9.28 -3.32
C ALA A 161 -4.90 -10.06 -4.46
N ARG A 162 -4.88 -9.51 -5.69
CA ARG A 162 -5.40 -10.20 -6.89
C ARG A 162 -4.60 -11.46 -7.23
N LEU A 163 -3.28 -11.40 -7.11
CA LEU A 163 -2.40 -12.54 -7.37
C LEU A 163 -2.61 -13.66 -6.34
N ILE A 164 -2.72 -13.31 -5.05
CA ILE A 164 -3.03 -14.26 -3.96
C ILE A 164 -4.40 -14.92 -4.19
N HIS A 165 -5.40 -14.15 -4.61
CA HIS A 165 -6.73 -14.68 -4.89
C HIS A 165 -6.74 -15.67 -6.06
N ARG A 166 -5.89 -15.46 -7.07
CA ARG A 166 -5.77 -16.35 -8.25
C ARG A 166 -4.83 -17.53 -8.05
N ALA A 167 -4.02 -17.53 -6.99
CA ALA A 167 -3.05 -18.58 -6.74
C ALA A 167 -3.75 -19.91 -6.43
N ALA A 168 -3.36 -20.95 -7.19
CA ALA A 168 -3.96 -22.28 -7.12
C ALA A 168 -3.66 -22.99 -5.79
N ASP A 169 -2.45 -22.81 -5.26
CA ASP A 169 -1.95 -23.52 -4.10
C ASP A 169 -1.30 -22.57 -3.07
N PRO A 170 -1.07 -23.04 -1.82
CA PRO A 170 -0.44 -22.23 -0.78
C PRO A 170 0.98 -21.72 -1.11
N TRP A 171 1.80 -22.47 -1.86
CA TRP A 171 3.13 -22.03 -2.27
C TRP A 171 3.05 -20.90 -3.30
N SER A 172 2.12 -20.98 -4.24
CA SER A 172 1.82 -19.89 -5.18
C SER A 172 1.35 -18.62 -4.47
N ARG A 173 0.58 -18.74 -3.36
CA ARG A 173 0.21 -17.57 -2.53
C ARG A 173 1.42 -16.93 -1.85
N ALA A 174 2.33 -17.74 -1.30
CA ALA A 174 3.58 -17.24 -0.73
C ALA A 174 4.46 -16.57 -1.81
N ALA A 175 4.56 -17.15 -2.99
CA ALA A 175 5.32 -16.59 -4.11
C ALA A 175 4.76 -15.22 -4.59
N ALA A 176 3.45 -15.03 -4.55
CA ALA A 176 2.82 -13.74 -4.84
C ALA A 176 3.23 -12.64 -3.82
N LEU A 177 3.42 -12.99 -2.55
CA LEU A 177 3.92 -12.06 -1.53
C LEU A 177 5.40 -11.74 -1.73
N CYS A 178 6.22 -12.74 -2.08
CA CYS A 178 7.62 -12.52 -2.45
C CYS A 178 7.78 -11.62 -3.68
N ALA A 179 6.75 -11.52 -4.54
CA ALA A 179 6.83 -10.78 -5.80
C ALA A 179 7.15 -9.29 -5.63
N VAL A 180 6.80 -8.70 -4.48
CA VAL A 180 7.02 -7.27 -4.15
C VAL A 180 8.12 -7.04 -3.12
N LEU A 181 8.71 -8.10 -2.56
CA LEU A 181 9.78 -8.00 -1.58
C LEU A 181 11.16 -7.97 -2.27
N ASP A 182 12.11 -7.29 -1.63
CA ASP A 182 13.50 -7.30 -2.05
C ASP A 182 14.13 -8.68 -1.79
N PRO A 183 15.06 -9.20 -2.63
CA PRO A 183 15.64 -10.53 -2.41
C PRO A 183 16.27 -10.75 -1.03
N PRO A 184 16.94 -9.76 -0.39
CA PRO A 184 17.43 -9.90 0.98
C PRO A 184 16.32 -10.11 2.00
N ASP A 185 15.18 -9.41 1.88
CA ASP A 185 14.02 -9.59 2.75
C ASP A 185 13.44 -11.00 2.58
N VAL A 186 13.32 -11.48 1.35
CA VAL A 186 12.86 -12.86 1.09
C VAL A 186 13.83 -13.88 1.69
N ALA A 187 15.14 -13.65 1.57
CA ALA A 187 16.16 -14.54 2.12
C ALA A 187 16.15 -14.60 3.64
N ALA A 188 15.86 -13.48 4.31
CA ALA A 188 15.71 -13.43 5.75
C ALA A 188 14.48 -14.24 6.24
N GLU A 189 13.38 -14.18 5.48
CA GLU A 189 12.14 -14.89 5.84
C GLU A 189 12.13 -16.37 5.43
N VAL A 190 12.97 -16.75 4.46
CA VAL A 190 13.05 -18.11 3.89
C VAL A 190 14.50 -18.59 3.91
N PRO A 191 14.99 -19.09 5.06
CA PRO A 191 16.38 -19.58 5.16
C PRO A 191 16.66 -20.79 4.28
N ASP A 192 15.66 -21.66 4.07
CA ASP A 192 15.79 -22.87 3.26
C ASP A 192 15.99 -22.53 1.77
N ARG A 193 17.04 -23.09 1.16
CA ARG A 193 17.38 -22.83 -0.24
C ARG A 193 16.37 -23.43 -1.22
N HIS A 194 15.83 -24.62 -0.94
CA HIS A 194 14.88 -25.30 -1.81
C HIS A 194 13.53 -24.58 -1.81
N GLU A 195 13.09 -24.09 -0.65
CA GLU A 195 11.92 -23.22 -0.53
C GLU A 195 12.10 -21.94 -1.35
N ARG A 196 13.28 -21.29 -1.25
CA ARG A 196 13.57 -20.10 -2.05
C ARG A 196 13.57 -20.38 -3.54
N ASP A 197 14.19 -21.48 -3.97
CA ASP A 197 14.20 -21.89 -5.38
C ASP A 197 12.78 -22.16 -5.88
N LEU A 198 11.92 -22.79 -5.06
CA LEU A 198 10.50 -22.99 -5.39
C LEU A 198 9.76 -21.65 -5.53
N LEU A 199 9.89 -20.77 -4.54
CA LEU A 199 9.22 -19.46 -4.55
C LEU A 199 9.69 -18.60 -5.74
N HIS A 200 10.97 -18.69 -6.12
CA HIS A 200 11.50 -18.02 -7.29
C HIS A 200 10.83 -18.52 -8.58
N ARG A 201 10.69 -19.84 -8.76
CA ARG A 201 10.00 -20.44 -9.91
C ARG A 201 8.51 -20.09 -9.98
N LEU A 202 7.85 -20.01 -8.82
CA LEU A 202 6.43 -19.69 -8.72
C LEU A 202 6.14 -18.18 -8.74
N ARG A 203 7.17 -17.33 -8.70
CA ARG A 203 7.02 -15.87 -8.57
C ARG A 203 6.23 -15.31 -9.76
N PRO A 204 5.03 -14.75 -9.54
CA PRO A 204 4.25 -14.19 -10.62
C PRO A 204 4.86 -12.88 -11.13
N ARG A 205 4.57 -12.55 -12.39
CA ARG A 205 4.86 -11.21 -12.93
C ARG A 205 3.87 -10.21 -12.35
N LEU A 206 4.37 -9.06 -11.88
CA LEU A 206 3.52 -7.97 -11.40
C LEU A 206 2.90 -7.16 -12.55
N ILE A 207 3.60 -7.10 -13.69
CA ILE A 207 3.13 -6.47 -14.93
C ILE A 207 3.04 -7.59 -15.98
N ASP A 208 1.85 -7.77 -16.55
CA ASP A 208 1.56 -8.88 -17.46
C ASP A 208 2.03 -8.60 -18.90
N ILE A 209 2.18 -7.33 -19.27
CA ILE A 209 2.62 -6.93 -20.61
C ILE A 209 4.15 -7.04 -20.77
N PRO A 210 4.65 -7.36 -21.97
CA PRO A 210 6.07 -7.27 -22.27
C PRO A 210 6.54 -5.81 -22.16
N LEU A 211 7.75 -5.63 -21.61
CA LEU A 211 8.38 -4.33 -21.40
C LEU A 211 9.72 -4.28 -22.16
N THR A 212 10.05 -3.13 -22.73
CA THR A 212 11.43 -2.86 -23.21
C THR A 212 12.40 -2.77 -22.03
N ALA A 213 13.71 -2.77 -22.30
CA ALA A 213 14.73 -2.60 -21.25
C ALA A 213 14.52 -1.29 -20.48
N GLU A 214 14.36 -0.17 -21.18
CA GLU A 214 14.12 1.14 -20.56
C GLU A 214 12.83 1.18 -19.72
N GLN A 215 11.77 0.51 -20.19
CA GLN A 215 10.52 0.43 -19.44
C GLN A 215 10.68 -0.41 -18.17
N ARG A 216 11.50 -1.46 -18.19
CA ARG A 216 11.82 -2.26 -17.00
C ARG A 216 12.55 -1.42 -15.96
N ASP A 217 13.56 -0.66 -16.37
CA ASP A 217 14.31 0.21 -15.46
C ASP A 217 13.41 1.28 -14.84
N LEU A 218 12.49 1.83 -15.63
CA LEU A 218 11.50 2.81 -15.16
C LEU A 218 10.54 2.23 -14.12
N VAL A 219 10.04 1.00 -14.31
CA VAL A 219 9.05 0.42 -13.39
C VAL A 219 9.69 -0.28 -12.19
N ALA A 220 10.96 -0.71 -12.27
CA ALA A 220 11.60 -1.51 -11.23
C ALA A 220 11.48 -0.91 -9.81
N PRO A 221 11.69 0.41 -9.59
CA PRO A 221 11.52 1.01 -8.26
C PRO A 221 10.08 0.96 -7.73
N LEU A 222 9.09 0.83 -8.62
CA LEU A 222 7.67 0.74 -8.27
C LEU A 222 7.21 -0.69 -7.97
N LEU A 223 7.99 -1.69 -8.37
CA LEU A 223 7.65 -3.10 -8.16
C LEU A 223 8.00 -3.57 -6.75
N THR A 224 9.01 -2.97 -6.14
CA THR A 224 9.50 -3.34 -4.80
C THR A 224 8.90 -2.46 -3.71
N ALA A 225 8.45 -3.09 -2.63
CA ALA A 225 8.05 -2.44 -1.39
C ALA A 225 9.30 -2.00 -0.61
N ALA A 226 9.97 -0.95 -1.07
CA ALA A 226 11.22 -0.47 -0.48
C ALA A 226 11.03 0.29 0.86
N ASP A 227 9.80 0.73 1.16
CA ASP A 227 9.49 1.34 2.44
C ASP A 227 9.48 0.27 3.56
N PRO A 228 10.24 0.44 4.66
CA PRO A 228 10.34 -0.58 5.69
C PRO A 228 9.02 -0.93 6.39
N ASP A 229 8.09 0.03 6.50
CA ASP A 229 6.78 -0.21 7.09
C ASP A 229 5.90 -1.04 6.14
N GLU A 230 5.95 -0.74 4.84
CA GLU A 230 5.29 -1.55 3.82
C GLU A 230 5.89 -2.97 3.72
N ALA A 231 7.23 -3.08 3.68
CA ALA A 231 7.94 -4.35 3.62
C ALA A 231 7.61 -5.24 4.82
N ARG A 232 7.51 -4.66 6.03
CA ARG A 232 7.10 -5.39 7.24
C ARG A 232 5.73 -6.06 7.09
N VAL A 233 4.75 -5.34 6.53
CA VAL A 233 3.40 -5.90 6.28
C VAL A 233 3.47 -7.12 5.36
N TYR A 234 4.24 -7.04 4.26
CA TYR A 234 4.43 -8.17 3.35
C TYR A 234 5.19 -9.33 3.98
N ARG A 235 6.21 -9.06 4.80
CA ARG A 235 6.96 -10.11 5.53
C ARG A 235 6.08 -10.85 6.53
N ASP A 236 5.25 -10.15 7.29
CA ASP A 236 4.33 -10.77 8.24
C ASP A 236 3.29 -11.66 7.53
N ALA A 237 2.76 -11.19 6.40
CA ALA A 237 1.88 -11.99 5.56
C ALA A 237 2.61 -13.21 4.95
N LEU A 238 3.87 -13.05 4.52
CA LEU A 238 4.68 -14.13 3.97
C LEU A 238 4.93 -15.22 5.01
N ARG A 239 5.31 -14.85 6.24
CA ARG A 239 5.47 -15.81 7.35
C ARG A 239 4.21 -16.64 7.57
N ALA A 240 3.03 -16.02 7.52
CA ALA A 240 1.76 -16.72 7.66
C ALA A 240 1.46 -17.66 6.49
N ALA A 241 1.73 -17.21 5.26
CA ALA A 241 1.57 -18.01 4.05
C ALA A 241 2.51 -19.24 4.05
N LEU A 242 3.76 -19.07 4.45
CA LEU A 242 4.75 -20.15 4.54
C LEU A 242 4.36 -21.21 5.57
N ARG A 243 3.89 -20.80 6.76
CA ARG A 243 3.37 -21.76 7.75
C ARG A 243 2.24 -22.61 7.18
N THR A 244 1.32 -21.97 6.44
CA THR A 244 0.20 -22.66 5.78
C THR A 244 0.69 -23.58 4.66
N ALA A 245 1.66 -23.15 3.85
CA ALA A 245 2.17 -23.96 2.75
C ALA A 245 2.88 -25.22 3.24
N ARG A 246 3.75 -25.07 4.26
CA ARG A 246 4.49 -26.18 4.88
C ARG A 246 3.56 -27.20 5.53
N SER A 247 2.40 -26.79 6.04
CA SER A 247 1.44 -27.70 6.69
C SER A 247 0.60 -28.52 5.70
N VAL A 248 0.37 -28.01 4.48
CA VAL A 248 -0.50 -28.65 3.48
C VAL A 248 0.30 -29.50 2.50
N VAL A 249 1.43 -28.99 2.01
CA VAL A 249 2.32 -29.69 1.08
C VAL A 249 3.76 -29.52 1.56
N PRO A 250 4.26 -30.44 2.40
CA PRO A 250 5.66 -30.45 2.76
C PRO A 250 6.51 -30.63 1.50
N LEU A 251 7.53 -29.79 1.32
CA LEU A 251 8.53 -30.03 0.29
C LEU A 251 9.24 -31.36 0.55
N PRO A 252 9.44 -32.21 -0.48
CA PRO A 252 10.25 -33.42 -0.34
C PRO A 252 11.64 -33.04 0.16
N GLY A 253 11.98 -33.42 1.39
CA GLY A 253 13.26 -33.08 2.05
C GLY A 253 13.13 -32.45 3.44
N ALA A 254 12.04 -31.75 3.75
CA ALA A 254 11.85 -31.12 5.07
C ALA A 254 11.67 -32.15 6.20
N ALA A 255 11.14 -33.34 5.89
CA ALA A 255 10.97 -34.43 6.85
C ALA A 255 12.29 -35.10 7.25
N VAL A 256 13.32 -35.06 6.39
CA VAL A 256 14.59 -35.77 6.62
C VAL A 256 15.42 -35.09 7.73
N THR A 257 15.27 -33.78 7.90
CA THR A 257 15.98 -33.02 8.96
C THR A 257 15.32 -33.19 10.33
N ALA A 258 14.01 -33.44 10.40
CA ALA A 258 13.30 -33.64 11.66
C ALA A 258 13.58 -35.02 12.28
N ALA A 259 13.92 -36.03 11.46
CA ALA A 259 14.26 -37.37 11.91
C ALA A 259 15.72 -37.51 12.42
N ARG A 260 16.53 -36.45 12.33
CA ARG A 260 17.95 -36.48 12.71
C ARG A 260 18.19 -35.58 13.92
N ARG A 261 17.69 -36.00 15.07
CA ARG A 261 18.14 -35.48 16.38
C ARG A 261 18.36 -36.67 17.33
N PRO A 262 19.60 -36.99 17.72
CA PRO A 262 19.88 -37.94 18.79
C PRO A 262 19.48 -37.38 20.15
#